data_AF-A0A182SNR8-F1
#
_entry.id   AF-A0A182SNR8-F1
#
_cell.length_a   1.000
_cell.length_b   1.000
_cell.length_c   1.000
_cell.angle_alpha   90.00
_cell.angle_beta   90.00
_cell.angle_gamma   90.00
#
_symmetry.space_group_name_H-M   'P 1'
#
loop_
_entity.id
_entity.type
_entity.pdbx_description
1 polymer ?
#
loop_
_entity_poly.entity_id
_entity_poly.type
_entity_poly.pdbx_seq_one_letter_code
_entity_poly.pdbx_strand_id
1 'polypeptide(L)'
;MYFQISQQSLQAKLTFSSKEIVALSCAWCKASYHNKEACFNPERIGEECTLGAHRSIVVPPSWIVKLPRKGNFKSSLRKTPQKKKKAGKKVSIPREPRTFVIKPIPTANITPVLVFINPKSGGNQGAKLLQKFQWLLNPRQVFDLTQGGPRMG
;
A
#
# COMPACT_ATOMS: atom_id res chain seq x y z
N MET A 1 12.51 -16.22 5.25
CA MET A 1 11.41 -15.82 6.14
C MET A 1 10.65 -14.67 5.52
N TYR A 2 9.74 -14.99 4.60
CA TYR A 2 8.83 -13.99 4.02
C TYR A 2 7.78 -13.69 5.09
N PHE A 3 7.82 -12.48 5.65
CA PHE A 3 6.72 -11.99 6.47
C PHE A 3 5.49 -11.91 5.57
N GLN A 4 4.66 -12.95 5.64
CA GLN A 4 3.35 -13.00 5.02
C GLN A 4 2.59 -11.78 5.55
N ILE A 5 2.36 -10.78 4.69
CA ILE A 5 1.32 -9.81 4.99
C ILE A 5 0.06 -10.65 5.06
N SER A 6 -0.42 -10.85 6.27
CA SER A 6 -1.60 -11.63 6.56
C SER A 6 -2.67 -11.36 5.50
N GLN A 7 -3.21 -12.43 4.93
CA GLN A 7 -4.41 -12.45 4.08
C GLN A 7 -5.61 -11.77 4.76
N GLN A 8 -5.52 -11.51 6.08
CA GLN A 8 -6.49 -10.76 6.84
C GLN A 8 -6.58 -9.34 6.27
N SER A 9 -7.70 -9.11 5.59
CA SER A 9 -8.21 -7.85 5.09
C SER A 9 -7.60 -6.64 5.81
N LEU A 10 -6.89 -5.78 5.07
CA LEU A 10 -6.44 -4.51 5.59
C LEU A 10 -7.72 -3.70 5.81
N GLN A 11 -8.17 -3.63 7.06
CA GLN A 11 -9.41 -2.97 7.45
C GLN A 11 -9.18 -1.45 7.39
N ALA A 12 -9.77 -0.79 6.39
CA ALA A 12 -9.94 0.65 6.49
C ALA A 12 -11.05 0.90 7.52
N LYS A 13 -10.66 1.48 8.65
CA LYS A 13 -11.52 1.85 9.77
C LYS A 13 -12.14 3.20 9.46
N LEU A 14 -13.46 3.26 9.28
CA LEU A 14 -14.18 4.51 9.05
C LEU A 14 -14.58 5.08 10.40
N THR A 15 -14.14 6.31 10.69
CA THR A 15 -14.48 7.03 11.92
C THR A 15 -15.35 8.24 11.59
N PHE A 16 -16.40 8.46 12.37
CA PHE A 16 -17.13 9.74 12.36
C PHE A 16 -16.63 10.65 13.50
N SER A 17 -17.12 11.89 13.56
CA SER A 17 -16.76 13.00 14.46
C SER A 17 -16.28 12.65 15.90
N SER A 18 -16.71 11.51 16.47
CA SER A 18 -16.37 11.02 17.81
C SER A 18 -15.14 10.09 17.93
N LYS A 19 -14.32 9.89 16.87
CA LYS A 19 -13.18 8.93 16.83
C LYS A 19 -13.56 7.45 17.01
N GLU A 20 -14.84 7.13 17.11
CA GLU A 20 -15.34 5.75 17.16
C GLU A 20 -15.38 5.14 15.75
N ILE A 21 -14.96 3.88 15.64
CA ILE A 21 -15.05 3.14 14.39
C ILE A 21 -16.51 2.77 14.18
N VAL A 22 -17.15 3.36 13.16
CA VAL A 22 -18.56 3.11 12.85
C VAL A 22 -18.75 2.00 11.82
N ALA A 23 -17.72 1.76 11.00
CA ALA A 23 -17.76 0.74 9.96
C ALA A 23 -16.35 0.24 9.62
N LEU A 24 -16.30 -1.01 9.17
CA LEU A 24 -15.12 -1.70 8.69
C LEU A 24 -15.28 -1.94 7.19
N SER A 25 -14.24 -1.68 6.42
CA SER A 25 -14.22 -1.94 4.98
C SER A 25 -12.97 -2.71 4.58
N CYS A 26 -13.13 -3.72 3.72
CA CYS A 26 -12.02 -4.49 3.20
C CYS A 26 -11.31 -3.75 2.07
N ALA A 27 -10.00 -3.55 2.18
CA ALA A 27 -9.21 -2.85 1.17
C ALA A 27 -9.21 -3.52 -0.22
N TRP A 28 -9.48 -4.83 -0.33
CA TRP A 28 -9.48 -5.57 -1.59
C TRP A 28 -10.89 -5.75 -2.17
N CYS A 29 -11.76 -6.50 -1.51
CA CYS A 29 -13.10 -6.79 -2.03
C CYS A 29 -14.11 -5.65 -1.85
N LYS A 30 -13.77 -4.61 -1.08
CA LYS A 30 -14.61 -3.42 -0.80
C LYS A 30 -15.91 -3.72 -0.03
N ALA A 31 -16.09 -4.94 0.47
CA ALA A 31 -17.16 -5.26 1.40
C ALA A 31 -17.07 -4.36 2.64
N SER A 32 -18.21 -3.81 3.05
CA SER A 32 -18.32 -2.87 4.17
C SER A 32 -19.39 -3.33 5.14
N TYR A 33 -19.09 -3.22 6.43
CA TYR A 33 -19.96 -3.66 7.52
C TYR A 33 -20.01 -2.58 8.60
N HIS A 34 -21.18 -2.40 9.22
CA HIS A 34 -21.30 -1.54 10.39
C HIS A 34 -20.60 -2.20 11.59
N ASN A 35 -19.84 -1.43 12.36
CA ASN A 35 -19.13 -1.91 13.54
C ASN A 35 -20.09 -2.01 14.75
N LYS A 36 -21.15 -2.80 14.60
CA LYS A 36 -22.14 -3.16 15.63
C LYS A 36 -22.33 -4.67 15.59
N GLU A 37 -22.46 -5.32 16.74
CA GLU A 37 -22.56 -6.79 16.83
C GLU A 37 -23.74 -7.37 16.02
N ALA A 38 -24.84 -6.64 15.90
CA ALA A 38 -25.99 -7.05 15.08
C ALA A 38 -25.71 -7.10 13.57
N CYS A 39 -24.68 -6.38 13.09
CA CYS A 39 -24.38 -6.21 11.67
C CYS A 39 -23.02 -6.82 11.27
N PHE A 40 -22.18 -7.18 12.24
CA PHE A 40 -20.81 -7.61 12.02
C PHE A 40 -20.47 -8.82 12.89
N ASN A 41 -20.26 -9.96 12.23
CA ASN A 41 -19.74 -11.16 12.88
C ASN A 41 -18.19 -11.11 12.84
N PRO A 42 -17.50 -11.09 13.99
CA PRO A 42 -16.03 -11.10 14.05
C PRO A 42 -15.39 -12.33 13.39
N GLU A 43 -16.10 -13.46 13.25
CA GLU A 43 -15.60 -14.64 12.52
C GLU A 43 -15.32 -14.34 11.04
N ARG A 44 -16.02 -13.35 10.45
CA ARG A 44 -15.81 -12.89 9.06
C ARG A 44 -14.42 -12.26 8.85
N ILE A 45 -13.74 -11.84 9.91
CA ILE A 45 -12.38 -11.24 9.82
C ILE A 45 -11.33 -12.29 9.47
N GLY A 46 -11.59 -13.56 9.81
CA GLY A 46 -10.71 -14.69 9.50
C GLY A 46 -10.94 -15.31 8.12
N GLU A 47 -12.04 -14.97 7.45
CA GLU A 47 -12.36 -15.50 6.12
C GLU A 47 -11.39 -14.97 5.06
N GLU A 48 -11.02 -15.84 4.13
CA GLU A 48 -10.13 -15.49 3.02
C GLU A 48 -10.84 -14.53 2.06
N CYS A 49 -10.17 -13.44 1.69
CA CYS A 49 -10.78 -12.42 0.85
C CYS A 49 -10.84 -12.87 -0.61
N THR A 50 -12.03 -12.88 -1.20
CA THR A 50 -12.22 -13.23 -2.64
C THR A 50 -11.75 -12.16 -3.62
N LEU A 51 -11.11 -11.08 -3.14
CA LEU A 51 -10.68 -9.89 -3.89
C LEU A 51 -11.80 -9.09 -4.60
N GLY A 52 -13.04 -9.57 -4.56
CA GLY A 52 -14.23 -8.89 -5.07
C GLY A 52 -14.31 -8.85 -6.60
N ALA A 53 -15.15 -7.94 -7.12
CA ALA A 53 -15.47 -7.84 -8.55
C ALA A 53 -14.25 -7.58 -9.45
N HIS A 54 -13.24 -6.86 -8.93
CA HIS A 54 -12.04 -6.48 -9.68
C HIS A 54 -10.84 -7.43 -9.46
N ARG A 55 -11.07 -8.67 -8.98
CA ARG A 55 -10.00 -9.62 -8.63
C ARG A 55 -8.95 -9.85 -9.71
N SER A 56 -9.33 -9.78 -10.98
CA SER A 56 -8.43 -10.01 -12.12
C SER A 56 -7.44 -8.87 -12.33
N ILE A 57 -7.73 -7.66 -11.85
CA ILE A 57 -6.93 -6.45 -12.10
C ILE A 57 -6.35 -5.82 -10.83
N VAL A 58 -6.71 -6.32 -9.65
CA VAL A 58 -6.20 -5.84 -8.35
C VAL A 58 -4.93 -6.62 -7.97
N VAL A 59 -3.93 -5.92 -7.41
CA VAL A 59 -2.74 -6.58 -6.86
C VAL A 59 -3.11 -7.36 -5.59
N PRO A 60 -2.95 -8.69 -5.56
CA PRO A 60 -3.25 -9.51 -4.39
C PRO A 60 -2.30 -9.20 -3.22
N PRO A 61 -2.73 -9.41 -1.96
CA PRO A 61 -1.86 -9.23 -0.78
C PRO A 61 -0.59 -10.10 -0.86
N SER A 62 -0.69 -11.31 -1.41
CA SER A 62 0.43 -12.25 -1.57
C SER A 62 1.56 -11.73 -2.47
N TRP A 63 1.28 -10.77 -3.36
CA TRP A 63 2.30 -10.17 -4.22
C TRP A 63 3.04 -9.01 -3.55
N ILE A 64 2.56 -8.51 -2.41
CA ILE A 64 3.11 -7.33 -1.75
C ILE A 64 4.11 -7.78 -0.67
N VAL A 65 5.38 -7.47 -0.87
CA VAL A 65 6.45 -7.75 0.08
C VAL A 65 6.81 -6.48 0.83
N LYS A 66 6.55 -6.41 2.14
CA LYS A 66 7.04 -5.32 3.00
C LYS A 66 8.56 -5.38 3.08
N LEU A 67 9.21 -4.24 2.85
CA LEU A 67 10.66 -4.13 3.04
C LEU A 67 10.97 -3.77 4.49
N PRO A 68 12.00 -4.37 5.10
CA PRO A 68 12.44 -3.98 6.43
C PRO A 68 12.90 -2.51 6.43
N ARG A 69 12.49 -1.74 7.44
CA ARG A 69 12.96 -0.37 7.62
C ARG A 69 14.48 -0.41 7.87
N LYS A 70 15.26 0.28 7.06
CA LYS A 70 16.71 0.48 7.31
C LYS A 70 16.86 1.16 8.68
N GLY A 71 17.31 0.41 9.69
CA GLY A 71 17.56 0.95 11.04
C GLY A 71 17.53 -0.04 12.21
N ASN A 72 17.05 -1.28 12.05
CA ASN A 72 16.86 -2.19 13.19
C ASN A 72 17.96 -3.23 13.45
N PHE A 73 19.06 -3.23 12.71
CA PHE A 73 20.26 -3.99 13.12
C PHE A 73 21.06 -3.14 14.12
N LYS A 74 20.62 -3.12 15.38
CA LYS A 74 21.53 -2.85 16.50
C LYS A 74 22.40 -4.09 16.70
N SER A 75 23.35 -4.33 15.80
CA SER A 75 24.52 -5.14 16.17
C SER A 75 25.33 -4.29 17.14
N SER A 76 25.25 -4.63 18.42
CA SER A 76 26.23 -4.26 19.42
C SER A 76 27.59 -4.82 18.99
N LEU A 77 28.31 -4.11 18.14
CA LEU A 77 29.68 -4.45 17.78
C LEU A 77 30.51 -3.16 17.73
N ARG A 78 31.24 -2.99 18.83
CA ARG A 78 32.45 -2.18 19.08
C ARG A 78 32.69 -0.98 18.15
N LYS A 79 32.60 0.21 18.75
CA LYS A 79 33.22 1.44 18.26
C LYS A 79 34.72 1.21 18.03
N THR A 80 35.18 1.31 16.79
CA THR A 80 36.59 1.58 16.45
C THR A 80 36.69 3.00 15.88
N PRO A 81 37.54 3.89 16.42
CA PRO A 81 37.66 5.26 15.93
C PRO A 81 38.67 5.30 14.78
N GLN A 82 38.24 5.57 13.54
CA GLN A 82 39.18 5.94 12.47
C GLN A 82 38.73 7.16 11.65
N LYS A 83 39.54 8.21 11.85
CA LYS A 83 39.93 9.37 11.03
C LYS A 83 39.00 9.85 9.90
N LYS A 84 38.58 11.10 10.07
CA LYS A 84 37.99 12.00 9.07
C LYS A 84 38.85 12.07 7.79
N LYS A 85 38.24 11.83 6.63
CA LYS A 85 38.66 12.44 5.36
C LYS A 85 37.45 13.13 4.73
N LYS A 86 37.62 14.43 4.41
CA LYS A 86 36.65 15.28 3.71
C LYS A 86 36.59 14.85 2.25
N ALA A 87 35.39 14.55 1.72
CA ALA A 87 35.14 14.53 0.28
C ALA A 87 33.65 14.80 0.00
N GLY A 88 33.39 15.83 -0.82
CA GLY A 88 32.20 16.05 -1.65
C GLY A 88 30.82 15.78 -1.04
N LYS A 89 30.14 16.83 -0.60
CA LYS A 89 28.71 16.79 -0.26
C LYS A 89 27.89 16.64 -1.55
N LYS A 90 27.81 15.42 -2.10
CA LYS A 90 26.73 15.08 -3.06
C LYS A 90 25.43 15.19 -2.28
N VAL A 91 24.61 16.18 -2.60
CA VAL A 91 23.24 16.31 -2.09
C VAL A 91 22.48 15.11 -2.65
N SER A 92 22.50 14.00 -1.90
CA SER A 92 21.60 12.89 -2.15
C SER A 92 20.22 13.37 -1.71
N ILE A 93 19.33 13.59 -2.68
CA ILE A 93 17.90 13.77 -2.42
C ILE A 93 17.50 12.65 -1.45
N PRO A 94 16.87 12.97 -0.29
CA PRO A 94 16.42 11.95 0.65
C PRO A 94 15.59 10.92 -0.12
N ARG A 95 16.17 9.74 -0.32
CA ARG A 95 15.51 8.66 -1.02
C ARG A 95 14.47 8.15 -0.04
N GLU A 96 13.21 8.55 -0.24
CA GLU A 96 12.12 8.07 0.58
C GLU A 96 12.21 6.53 0.60
N PRO A 97 12.35 5.90 1.78
CA PRO A 97 12.63 4.49 1.85
C PRO A 97 11.47 3.72 1.23
N ARG A 98 11.74 2.94 0.18
CA ARG A 98 10.75 2.03 -0.41
C ARG A 98 10.25 1.12 0.70
N THR A 99 8.96 1.22 1.02
CA THR A 99 8.35 0.46 2.13
C THR A 99 7.84 -0.90 1.69
N PHE A 100 7.68 -1.12 0.37
CA PHE A 100 7.25 -2.40 -0.21
C PHE A 100 7.83 -2.63 -1.60
N VAL A 101 7.74 -3.88 -2.07
CA VAL A 101 7.98 -4.31 -3.46
C VAL A 101 6.81 -5.20 -3.88
N ILE A 102 6.40 -5.12 -5.14
CA ILE A 102 5.44 -6.06 -5.73
C ILE A 102 6.24 -7.15 -6.44
N LYS A 103 6.06 -8.41 -6.04
CA LYS A 103 6.62 -9.59 -6.69
C LYS A 103 5.48 -10.43 -7.27
N PRO A 104 5.20 -10.30 -8.58
CA PRO A 104 4.17 -11.10 -9.22
C PRO A 104 4.45 -12.59 -9.05
N ILE A 105 3.40 -13.34 -8.70
CA ILE A 105 3.43 -14.80 -8.71
C ILE A 105 2.65 -15.23 -9.96
N PRO A 106 3.22 -16.03 -10.87
CA PRO A 106 2.53 -16.46 -12.08
C PRO A 106 1.18 -17.11 -11.72
N THR A 107 0.08 -16.45 -12.04
CA THR A 107 -1.28 -16.94 -11.83
C THR A 107 -2.05 -16.63 -13.10
N ALA A 108 -2.55 -17.65 -13.80
CA ALA A 108 -3.10 -17.53 -15.16
C ALA A 108 -4.29 -16.55 -15.30
N ASN A 109 -4.91 -16.13 -14.18
CA ASN A 109 -6.17 -15.39 -14.17
C ASN A 109 -6.05 -13.97 -13.55
N ILE A 110 -4.82 -13.48 -13.32
CA ILE A 110 -4.58 -12.18 -12.69
C ILE A 110 -3.64 -11.35 -13.57
N THR A 111 -4.13 -10.20 -14.04
CA THR A 111 -3.39 -9.22 -14.84
C THR A 111 -3.59 -7.84 -14.21
N PRO A 112 -2.76 -7.45 -13.20
CA PRO A 112 -3.01 -6.21 -12.49
C PRO A 112 -2.78 -4.98 -13.37
N VAL A 113 -3.63 -3.98 -13.17
CA VAL A 113 -3.52 -2.70 -13.88
C VAL A 113 -2.80 -1.69 -12.98
N LEU A 114 -1.92 -0.89 -13.57
CA LEU A 114 -1.37 0.31 -12.95
C LEU A 114 -2.02 1.53 -13.60
N VAL A 115 -2.52 2.44 -12.78
CA VAL A 115 -3.20 3.67 -13.22
C VAL A 115 -2.29 4.84 -12.92
N PHE A 116 -1.82 5.52 -13.97
CA PHE A 116 -1.10 6.77 -13.86
C PHE A 116 -2.04 7.90 -14.22
N ILE A 117 -2.22 8.84 -13.29
CA ILE A 117 -3.09 9.99 -13.48
C ILE A 117 -2.23 11.24 -13.50
N ASN A 118 -2.42 12.08 -14.51
CA ASN A 118 -1.93 13.45 -14.49
C ASN A 118 -3.07 14.37 -14.07
N PRO A 119 -3.19 14.78 -12.79
CA PRO A 119 -4.36 15.50 -12.35
C PRO A 119 -4.54 16.88 -12.96
N LYS A 120 -3.46 17.44 -13.53
CA LYS A 120 -3.43 18.77 -14.17
C LYS A 120 -3.90 18.76 -15.63
N SER A 121 -4.20 17.61 -16.21
CA SER A 121 -4.69 17.50 -17.59
C SER A 121 -6.21 17.70 -17.68
N GLY A 122 -6.68 18.36 -18.76
CA GLY A 122 -8.10 18.47 -19.10
C GLY A 122 -8.92 19.35 -18.15
N GLY A 123 -10.17 18.96 -17.90
CA GLY A 123 -11.15 19.74 -17.12
C GLY A 123 -11.01 19.63 -15.59
N ASN A 124 -9.80 19.53 -15.06
CA ASN A 124 -9.51 19.47 -13.61
C ASN A 124 -10.23 18.36 -12.81
N GLN A 125 -10.65 17.27 -13.46
CA GLN A 125 -11.29 16.13 -12.78
C GLN A 125 -10.29 15.10 -12.22
N GLY A 126 -8.99 15.36 -12.36
CA GLY A 126 -7.92 14.47 -11.96
C GLY A 126 -8.00 14.00 -10.50
N ALA A 127 -8.32 14.92 -9.58
CA ALA A 127 -8.48 14.60 -8.16
C ALA A 127 -9.64 13.62 -7.91
N LYS A 128 -10.78 13.81 -8.59
CA LYS A 128 -11.93 12.89 -8.48
C LYS A 128 -11.63 11.53 -9.09
N LEU A 129 -10.95 11.48 -10.23
CA LEU A 129 -10.49 10.22 -10.81
C LEU A 129 -9.53 9.49 -9.87
N LEU A 130 -8.57 10.21 -9.28
CA LEU A 130 -7.60 9.65 -8.33
C LEU A 130 -8.32 8.99 -7.15
N GLN A 131 -9.25 9.71 -6.52
CA GLN A 131 -10.05 9.18 -5.43
C GLN A 131 -10.86 7.95 -5.86
N LYS A 132 -11.52 8.00 -7.02
CA LYS A 132 -12.34 6.89 -7.53
C LYS A 132 -11.49 5.65 -7.82
N PHE A 133 -10.33 5.80 -8.46
CA PHE A 133 -9.45 4.67 -8.71
C PHE A 133 -8.81 4.12 -7.44
N GLN A 134 -8.44 4.97 -6.48
CA GLN A 134 -7.94 4.50 -5.17
C GLN A 134 -9.02 3.76 -4.37
N TRP A 135 -10.29 4.12 -4.58
CA TRP A 135 -11.42 3.36 -4.02
C TRP A 135 -11.61 2.01 -4.71
N LEU A 136 -11.54 1.96 -6.05
CA LEU A 136 -11.80 0.73 -6.82
C LEU A 136 -10.64 -0.28 -6.78
N LEU A 137 -9.40 0.21 -6.80
CA LEU A 137 -8.18 -0.59 -6.87
C LEU A 137 -7.43 -0.56 -5.53
N ASN A 138 -6.28 -1.23 -5.44
CA ASN A 138 -5.35 -1.00 -4.35
C ASN A 138 -4.72 0.40 -4.53
N PRO A 139 -4.64 1.27 -3.50
CA PRO A 139 -3.98 2.56 -3.63
C PRO A 139 -2.54 2.49 -4.15
N ARG A 140 -1.85 1.35 -3.96
CA ARG A 140 -0.50 1.09 -4.51
C ARG A 140 -0.48 0.90 -6.04
N GLN A 141 -1.64 0.84 -6.70
CA GLN A 141 -1.77 0.74 -8.15
C GLN A 141 -2.08 2.09 -8.81
N VAL A 142 -2.35 3.13 -8.02
CA VAL A 142 -2.80 4.44 -8.53
C VAL A 142 -1.74 5.49 -8.21
N PHE A 143 -1.15 6.07 -9.25
CA PHE A 143 -0.04 6.99 -9.14
C PHE A 143 -0.41 8.36 -9.68
N ASP A 144 -0.14 9.39 -8.88
CA ASP A 144 -0.23 10.79 -9.27
C ASP A 144 1.10 11.22 -9.91
N LEU A 145 1.07 11.53 -11.21
CA LEU A 145 2.25 11.92 -11.97
C LEU A 145 2.83 13.27 -11.52
N THR A 146 2.10 14.09 -10.77
CA THR A 146 2.64 15.33 -10.21
C THR A 146 3.58 15.08 -9.04
N GLN A 147 3.52 13.91 -8.41
CA GLN A 147 4.41 13.50 -7.32
C GLN A 147 5.69 12.81 -7.82
N GLY A 148 5.89 12.83 -9.14
CA GLY A 148 7.01 12.20 -9.83
C GLY A 148 6.58 10.97 -10.63
N GLY A 149 7.22 10.77 -11.77
CA GLY A 149 6.95 9.66 -12.67
C GLY A 149 7.77 8.40 -12.37
N PRO A 150 7.51 7.31 -13.12
CA PRO A 150 8.35 6.12 -13.12
C PRO A 150 9.81 6.51 -13.35
N ARG A 151 10.71 6.03 -12.49
CA ARG A 151 12.15 6.21 -12.68
C ARG A 151 12.64 5.13 -13.65
N MET A 152 13.66 5.46 -14.45
CA MET A 152 14.37 4.47 -15.26
C MET A 152 14.86 3.33 -14.34
N GLY A 153 14.66 2.10 -14.80
CA GLY A 153 14.95 0.86 -14.08
C GLY A 153 16.43 0.51 -14.07
#